data_AF-A0A7R9UWA2-F1
#
_entry.id   AF-A0A7R9UWA2-F1
#
_cell.length_a   1.000
_cell.length_b   1.000
_cell.length_c   1.000
_cell.angle_alpha   90.00
_cell.angle_beta   90.00
_cell.angle_gamma   90.00
#
_symmetry.space_group_name_H-M   'P 1'
#
loop_
_entity.id
_entity.type
_entity.pdbx_description
1 polymer ?
#
loop_
_entity_poly.entity_id
_entity_poly.type
_entity_poly.pdbx_seq_one_letter_code
_entity_poly.pdbx_strand_id
1 'polypeptide(L)'
;ARRAARACRSSSWSFALVACCELATCWRAPAANARHARPAPLRPVALALARAAPLCTAKVSDKAARFEAMLERCRQYTSFELSALRDQPRMQRLLTGVIAGARDRDVIRAFTVLYEDFLPLRLGGDLIFNLLDDRLRAAVAARAAAIARGEHDGEEACVVEPASATCAEEVQLSAAKALFDVVDSDGSGELSRDEVIGSGFHSLLRHYYGIGEIDELFAASDGSDGGAAGANAAPGARMQRELSFEQFVRAARAIGALSDAETLRLELLRNRDVRDADAAGRRHRHSERFDAMLATFADWTVGGEEGRLLAEVGNERLRAVLGGCFAGARNRQVVSALKILYEDHAPLRMGGDLIFGLMTRVVHGAQRARKAA
;
A
#
# COMPACT_ATOMS: atom_id res chain seq x y z
N ALA A 1 -14.20 -40.45 -11.91
CA ALA A 1 -12.96 -40.08 -11.20
C ALA A 1 -11.72 -39.83 -12.10
N ARG A 2 -11.84 -39.64 -13.43
CA ARG A 2 -10.71 -39.22 -14.31
C ARG A 2 -11.09 -38.15 -15.36
N ARG A 3 -11.99 -37.23 -15.01
CA ARG A 3 -12.40 -36.09 -15.86
C ARG A 3 -12.61 -34.79 -15.06
N ALA A 4 -11.64 -34.42 -14.21
CA ALA A 4 -11.69 -33.17 -13.45
C ALA A 4 -10.31 -32.48 -13.36
N ALA A 5 -9.53 -32.53 -14.43
CA ALA A 5 -8.22 -31.88 -14.50
C ALA A 5 -7.96 -31.34 -15.90
N ARG A 6 -8.75 -30.33 -16.33
CA ARG A 6 -8.51 -29.50 -17.52
C ARG A 6 -9.55 -28.39 -17.60
N ALA A 7 -9.40 -27.35 -16.78
CA ALA A 7 -10.01 -26.04 -16.99
C ALA A 7 -9.42 -25.04 -15.99
N CYS A 8 -8.34 -24.36 -16.39
CA CYS A 8 -7.92 -23.01 -15.95
C CYS A 8 -6.48 -22.78 -16.45
N ARG A 9 -6.36 -22.57 -17.76
CA ARG A 9 -5.21 -21.92 -18.38
C ARG A 9 -5.75 -20.97 -19.45
N SER A 10 -5.88 -19.70 -19.09
CA SER A 10 -6.05 -18.56 -19.99
C SER A 10 -5.47 -17.37 -19.22
N SER A 11 -4.22 -16.98 -19.48
CA SER A 11 -3.74 -16.12 -20.57
C SER A 11 -3.53 -14.68 -20.08
N SER A 12 -2.37 -14.12 -20.44
CA SER A 12 -1.97 -12.71 -20.36
C SER A 12 -1.10 -12.27 -19.18
N TRP A 13 0.11 -12.81 -19.03
CA TRP A 13 1.26 -12.10 -18.42
C TRP A 13 2.55 -12.55 -19.12
N SER A 14 2.64 -12.34 -20.43
CA SER A 14 3.78 -12.80 -21.25
C SER A 14 4.85 -11.73 -21.53
N PHE A 15 4.73 -10.51 -20.98
CA PHE A 15 5.70 -9.44 -21.22
C PHE A 15 6.67 -9.14 -20.07
N ALA A 16 6.40 -9.60 -18.84
CA ALA A 16 7.27 -9.32 -17.68
C ALA A 16 8.40 -10.36 -17.46
N LEU A 17 8.36 -11.50 -18.16
CA LEU A 17 9.31 -12.61 -17.96
C LEU A 17 10.59 -12.52 -18.80
N VAL A 18 10.61 -11.67 -19.84
CA VAL A 18 11.80 -11.52 -20.70
C VAL A 18 12.88 -10.65 -20.04
N ALA A 19 12.48 -9.67 -19.21
CA ALA A 19 13.44 -8.82 -18.49
C ALA A 19 14.10 -9.51 -17.26
N CYS A 20 13.51 -10.59 -16.73
CA CYS A 20 14.10 -11.35 -15.62
C CYS A 20 15.11 -12.42 -16.07
N CYS A 21 15.12 -12.80 -17.36
CA CYS A 21 16.03 -13.82 -17.86
C CYS A 21 17.48 -13.32 -18.06
N GLU A 22 17.70 -12.02 -18.30
CA GLU A 22 19.05 -11.48 -18.53
C GLU A 22 19.84 -11.19 -17.25
N LEU A 23 19.19 -11.04 -16.10
CA LEU A 23 19.86 -10.87 -14.81
C LEU A 23 20.38 -12.19 -14.20
N ALA A 24 19.95 -13.34 -14.75
CA ALA A 24 20.37 -14.67 -14.26
C ALA A 24 21.67 -15.19 -14.89
N THR A 25 22.16 -14.59 -15.98
CA THR A 25 23.31 -15.10 -16.76
C THR A 25 24.69 -14.59 -16.32
N CYS A 26 24.78 -13.62 -15.41
CA CYS A 26 26.07 -13.08 -14.93
C CYS A 26 26.66 -13.76 -13.69
N TRP A 27 26.02 -14.79 -13.12
CA TRP A 27 26.54 -15.50 -11.95
C TRP A 27 27.23 -16.81 -12.35
N ARG A 28 28.42 -16.71 -12.97
CA ARG A 28 29.40 -17.81 -12.98
C ARG A 28 30.42 -17.57 -11.87
N ALA A 29 30.38 -18.45 -10.86
CA ALA A 29 31.42 -18.51 -9.84
C ALA A 29 32.73 -19.06 -10.45
N PRO A 30 33.91 -18.55 -10.07
CA PRO A 30 35.17 -19.18 -10.44
C PRO A 30 35.38 -20.44 -9.59
N ALA A 31 35.73 -21.52 -10.29
CA ALA A 31 36.01 -22.83 -9.72
C ALA A 31 37.22 -22.80 -8.76
N ALA A 32 37.09 -23.59 -7.70
CA ALA A 32 38.11 -23.87 -6.71
C ALA A 32 39.37 -24.51 -7.32
N ASN A 33 40.53 -24.15 -6.78
CA ASN A 33 41.71 -25.00 -6.85
C ASN A 33 42.40 -25.00 -5.48
N ALA A 34 42.12 -26.04 -4.71
CA ALA A 34 42.76 -26.31 -3.43
C ALA A 34 43.85 -27.35 -3.63
N ARG A 35 45.11 -27.03 -3.34
CA ARG A 35 46.15 -28.01 -3.00
C ARG A 35 47.16 -27.44 -2.00
N HIS A 36 47.44 -28.30 -1.02
CA HIS A 36 48.58 -28.36 -0.11
C HIS A 36 48.53 -27.63 1.24
N ALA A 37 48.21 -28.45 2.25
CA ALA A 37 48.49 -28.26 3.66
C ALA A 37 50.00 -28.28 3.98
N ARG A 38 50.40 -27.48 4.99
CA ARG A 38 51.33 -27.86 6.07
C ARG A 38 51.01 -27.06 7.34
N PRO A 39 51.09 -27.65 8.55
CA PRO A 39 50.92 -26.92 9.80
C PRO A 39 52.24 -26.25 10.21
N ALA A 40 52.16 -25.03 10.72
CA ALA A 40 53.30 -24.30 11.29
C ALA A 40 52.97 -23.83 12.73
N PRO A 41 53.98 -23.72 13.60
CA PRO A 41 53.81 -23.76 15.04
C PRO A 41 53.35 -22.43 15.64
N LEU A 42 52.64 -22.55 16.76
CA LEU A 42 52.20 -21.46 17.63
C LEU A 42 53.41 -20.64 18.12
N ARG A 43 53.39 -19.34 17.84
CA ARG A 43 54.19 -18.33 18.55
C ARG A 43 53.26 -17.29 19.20
N PRO A 44 53.57 -16.82 20.41
CA PRO A 44 52.77 -15.86 21.14
C PRO A 44 53.13 -14.45 20.66
N VAL A 45 52.17 -13.74 20.06
CA VAL A 45 52.27 -12.28 19.85
C VAL A 45 51.28 -11.62 20.78
N ALA A 46 51.85 -11.14 21.88
CA ALA A 46 51.22 -10.24 22.83
C ALA A 46 50.87 -8.90 22.16
N LEU A 47 49.73 -8.36 22.58
CA LEU A 47 49.40 -6.94 22.65
C LEU A 47 49.94 -6.02 21.54
N ALA A 48 49.13 -5.89 20.47
CA ALA A 48 49.05 -4.65 19.70
C ALA A 48 47.59 -4.17 19.72
N LEU A 49 47.15 -3.76 20.91
CA LEU A 49 45.93 -2.98 21.09
C LEU A 49 46.21 -1.52 20.67
N ALA A 50 45.22 -0.91 20.03
CA ALA A 50 45.04 0.53 19.88
C ALA A 50 45.89 1.26 18.84
N ARG A 51 45.67 0.92 17.57
CA ARG A 51 45.42 1.95 16.54
C ARG A 51 44.37 1.41 15.57
N ALA A 52 43.12 1.45 16.02
CA ALA A 52 41.98 1.32 15.14
C ALA A 52 42.07 2.47 14.13
N ALA A 53 42.57 2.16 12.92
CA ALA A 53 42.39 3.05 11.79
C ALA A 53 40.88 3.39 11.71
N PRO A 54 40.50 4.65 11.50
CA PRO A 54 39.09 4.99 11.32
C PRO A 54 38.59 4.11 10.17
N LEU A 55 37.68 3.17 10.51
CA LEU A 55 36.99 2.35 9.53
C LEU A 55 36.47 3.33 8.49
N CYS A 56 36.99 3.20 7.26
CA CYS A 56 36.62 4.04 6.14
C CYS A 56 35.10 4.24 6.19
N THR A 57 34.67 5.47 6.40
CA THR A 57 33.26 5.83 6.37
C THR A 57 32.80 5.62 4.93
N ALA A 58 32.37 4.39 4.64
CA ALA A 58 31.80 4.04 3.35
C ALA A 58 30.74 5.10 3.05
N LYS A 59 30.88 5.78 1.91
CA LYS A 59 29.93 6.82 1.51
C LYS A 59 28.54 6.22 1.54
N VAL A 60 27.70 6.72 2.45
CA VAL A 60 26.28 6.35 2.50
C VAL A 60 25.68 6.66 1.14
N SER A 61 24.99 5.71 0.53
CA SER A 61 24.36 5.96 -0.77
C SER A 61 23.23 6.98 -0.63
N ASP A 62 23.00 7.79 -1.66
CA ASP A 62 21.90 8.78 -1.65
C ASP A 62 20.54 8.11 -1.38
N LYS A 63 20.36 6.87 -1.84
CA LYS A 63 19.16 6.06 -1.62
C LYS A 63 19.02 5.67 -0.14
N ALA A 64 20.11 5.26 0.51
CA ALA A 64 20.11 4.95 1.93
C ALA A 64 19.84 6.21 2.77
N ALA A 65 20.46 7.33 2.44
CA ALA A 65 20.23 8.61 3.11
C ALA A 65 18.77 9.07 2.99
N ARG A 66 18.16 8.90 1.81
CA ARG A 66 16.74 9.19 1.60
C ARG A 66 15.83 8.29 2.45
N PHE A 67 16.10 6.98 2.46
CA PHE A 67 15.33 6.04 3.27
C PHE A 67 15.46 6.35 4.77
N GLU A 68 16.67 6.69 5.23
CA GLU A 68 16.91 7.11 6.62
C GLU A 68 16.14 8.38 6.99
N ALA A 69 16.09 9.38 6.10
CA ALA A 69 15.28 10.59 6.30
C ALA A 69 13.78 10.29 6.43
N MET A 70 13.26 9.32 5.65
CA MET A 70 11.86 8.87 5.77
C MET A 70 11.62 8.22 7.15
N LEU A 71 12.51 7.32 7.58
CA LEU A 71 12.41 6.68 8.89
C LEU A 71 12.52 7.67 10.05
N GLU A 72 13.37 8.67 9.92
CA GLU A 72 13.55 9.70 10.95
C GLU A 72 12.29 10.55 11.11
N ARG A 73 11.63 10.91 10.00
CA ARG A 73 10.31 11.56 10.06
C ARG A 73 9.28 10.66 10.76
N CYS A 74 9.23 9.35 10.44
CA CYS A 74 8.33 8.42 11.12
C CYS A 74 8.56 8.34 12.63
N ARG A 75 9.82 8.42 13.08
CA ARG A 75 10.15 8.38 14.52
C ARG A 75 9.68 9.60 15.29
N GLN A 76 9.48 10.72 14.61
CA GLN A 76 9.01 11.97 15.21
C GLN A 76 7.51 11.95 15.50
N TYR A 77 6.76 11.02 14.89
CA TYR A 77 5.33 10.90 15.12
C TYR A 77 5.02 10.49 16.57
N THR A 78 4.18 11.30 17.21
CA THR A 78 3.76 11.15 18.60
C THR A 78 2.52 10.27 18.72
N SER A 79 2.28 9.72 19.92
CA SER A 79 1.04 8.98 20.21
C SER A 79 -0.21 9.84 20.01
N PHE A 80 -0.10 11.15 20.26
CA PHE A 80 -1.18 12.10 20.00
C PHE A 80 -1.53 12.18 18.52
N GLU A 81 -0.54 12.31 17.63
CA GLU A 81 -0.78 12.34 16.18
C GLU A 81 -1.34 11.02 15.68
N LEU A 82 -0.82 9.88 16.15
CA LEU A 82 -1.37 8.56 15.80
C LEU A 82 -2.81 8.38 16.29
N SER A 83 -3.20 9.03 17.38
CA SER A 83 -4.59 9.00 17.87
C SER A 83 -5.54 9.85 17.03
N ALA A 84 -5.04 10.79 16.21
CA ALA A 84 -5.86 11.52 15.24
C ALA A 84 -6.36 10.61 14.10
N LEU A 85 -5.72 9.46 13.88
CA LEU A 85 -6.16 8.44 12.92
C LEU A 85 -7.18 7.45 13.50
N ARG A 86 -7.97 7.85 14.52
CA ARG A 86 -8.95 6.99 15.20
C ARG A 86 -9.96 6.37 14.23
N ASP A 87 -10.36 7.13 13.22
CA ASP A 87 -11.33 6.69 12.21
C ASP A 87 -10.72 5.75 11.16
N GLN A 88 -9.39 5.60 11.16
CA GLN A 88 -8.64 4.80 10.19
C GLN A 88 -7.72 3.77 10.89
N PRO A 89 -8.28 2.73 11.55
CA PRO A 89 -7.51 1.79 12.35
C PRO A 89 -6.51 0.94 11.56
N ARG A 90 -6.70 0.76 10.24
CA ARG A 90 -5.69 0.12 9.37
C ARG A 90 -4.46 1.03 9.22
N MET A 91 -4.67 2.33 8.99
CA MET A 91 -3.58 3.29 8.81
C MET A 91 -2.77 3.46 10.09
N GLN A 92 -3.47 3.57 11.22
CA GLN A 92 -2.85 3.64 12.54
C GLN A 92 -1.98 2.41 12.82
N ARG A 93 -2.48 1.20 12.53
CA ARG A 93 -1.70 -0.05 12.68
C ARG A 93 -0.47 -0.08 11.77
N LEU A 94 -0.61 0.39 10.53
CA LEU A 94 0.49 0.46 9.57
C LEU A 94 1.60 1.39 10.08
N LEU A 95 1.28 2.63 10.48
CA LEU A 95 2.25 3.57 11.05
C LEU A 95 2.89 3.06 12.34
N THR A 96 2.09 2.47 13.23
CA THR A 96 2.59 1.87 14.46
C THR A 96 3.64 0.79 14.17
N GLY A 97 3.39 -0.08 13.17
CA GLY A 97 4.36 -1.09 12.77
C GLY A 97 5.60 -0.52 12.07
N VAL A 98 5.47 0.56 11.29
CA VAL A 98 6.61 1.27 10.70
C VAL A 98 7.50 1.87 11.79
N ILE A 99 6.93 2.52 12.80
CA ILE A 99 7.66 3.07 13.96
C ILE A 99 8.35 1.94 14.73
N ALA A 100 7.67 0.81 14.94
CA ALA A 100 8.24 -0.36 15.59
C ALA A 100 9.44 -0.92 14.81
N GLY A 101 9.32 -1.02 13.48
CA GLY A 101 10.42 -1.44 12.60
C GLY A 101 11.58 -0.44 12.58
N ALA A 102 11.29 0.85 12.62
CA ALA A 102 12.29 1.92 12.69
C ALA A 102 13.09 1.95 14.01
N ARG A 103 12.69 1.16 15.02
CA ARG A 103 13.45 0.97 16.26
C ARG A 103 14.31 -0.29 16.26
N ASP A 104 14.05 -1.22 15.34
CA ASP A 104 14.79 -2.47 15.22
C ASP A 104 15.94 -2.33 14.19
N ARG A 105 17.19 -2.43 14.66
CA ARG A 105 18.37 -2.16 13.83
C ARG A 105 18.52 -3.18 12.70
N ASP A 106 18.15 -4.43 12.92
CA ASP A 106 18.29 -5.49 11.90
C ASP A 106 17.22 -5.32 10.81
N VAL A 107 16.01 -4.94 11.20
CA VAL A 107 14.94 -4.57 10.25
C VAL A 107 15.39 -3.38 9.40
N ILE A 108 15.88 -2.31 10.00
CA ILE A 108 16.36 -1.13 9.26
C ILE A 108 17.48 -1.52 8.29
N ARG A 109 18.48 -2.27 8.76
CA ARG A 109 19.60 -2.70 7.92
C ARG A 109 19.13 -3.51 6.71
N ALA A 110 18.19 -4.44 6.91
CA ALA A 110 17.60 -5.21 5.83
C ALA A 110 16.83 -4.33 4.83
N PHE A 111 15.96 -3.44 5.33
CA PHE A 111 15.19 -2.56 4.46
C PHE A 111 16.06 -1.55 3.72
N THR A 112 17.17 -1.06 4.30
CA THR A 112 18.14 -0.23 3.59
C THR A 112 18.74 -0.97 2.40
N VAL A 113 19.19 -2.23 2.59
CA VAL A 113 19.70 -3.07 1.50
C VAL A 113 18.63 -3.27 0.42
N LEU A 114 17.40 -3.59 0.83
CA LEU A 114 16.29 -3.79 -0.10
C LEU A 114 15.93 -2.52 -0.86
N TYR A 115 15.91 -1.37 -0.19
CA TYR A 115 15.58 -0.07 -0.81
C TYR A 115 16.67 0.37 -1.81
N GLU A 116 17.94 0.02 -1.57
CA GLU A 116 19.04 0.26 -2.51
C GLU A 116 18.98 -0.65 -3.75
N ASP A 117 18.64 -1.93 -3.56
CA ASP A 117 18.80 -2.97 -4.59
C ASP A 117 17.50 -3.27 -5.35
N PHE A 118 16.33 -3.09 -4.74
CA PHE A 118 15.03 -3.46 -5.31
C PHE A 118 14.19 -2.24 -5.67
N LEU A 119 14.20 -1.88 -6.96
CA LEU A 119 13.44 -0.75 -7.48
C LEU A 119 11.93 -0.81 -7.17
N PRO A 120 11.21 -1.94 -7.32
CA PRO A 120 9.77 -1.98 -7.01
C PRO A 120 9.48 -1.67 -5.54
N LEU A 121 10.35 -2.14 -4.63
CA LEU A 121 10.23 -1.87 -3.20
C LEU A 121 10.50 -0.40 -2.88
N ARG A 122 11.47 0.22 -3.58
CA ARG A 122 11.73 1.66 -3.48
C ARG A 122 10.51 2.50 -3.86
N LEU A 123 9.96 2.25 -5.06
CA LEU A 123 8.81 3.01 -5.58
C LEU A 123 7.57 2.80 -4.71
N GLY A 124 7.31 1.56 -4.28
CA GLY A 124 6.22 1.27 -3.36
C GLY A 124 6.41 1.93 -1.99
N GLY A 125 7.63 1.90 -1.45
CA GLY A 125 7.98 2.54 -0.18
C GLY A 125 7.79 4.05 -0.21
N ASP A 126 8.25 4.73 -1.27
CA ASP A 126 8.06 6.17 -1.46
C ASP A 126 6.58 6.55 -1.53
N LEU A 127 5.81 5.81 -2.33
CA LEU A 127 4.38 6.05 -2.51
C LEU A 127 3.62 5.91 -1.19
N ILE A 128 3.85 4.80 -0.47
CA ILE A 128 3.17 4.54 0.80
C ILE A 128 3.59 5.55 1.86
N PHE A 129 4.86 5.91 1.93
CA PHE A 129 5.32 6.89 2.90
C PHE A 129 4.65 8.25 2.70
N ASN A 130 4.58 8.75 1.46
CA ASN A 130 3.91 10.01 1.17
C ASN A 130 2.41 9.93 1.52
N LEU A 131 1.75 8.84 1.13
CA LEU A 131 0.34 8.61 1.48
C LEU A 131 0.11 8.62 3.00
N LEU A 132 1.00 7.99 3.76
CA LEU A 132 0.94 7.95 5.22
C LEU A 132 1.14 9.33 5.85
N ASP A 133 2.15 10.07 5.38
CA ASP A 133 2.48 11.41 5.88
C ASP A 133 1.33 12.39 5.58
N ASP A 134 0.78 12.37 4.37
CA ASP A 134 -0.32 13.23 3.96
C ASP A 134 -1.59 12.95 4.77
N ARG A 135 -1.96 11.67 4.92
CA ARG A 135 -3.14 11.26 5.70
C ARG A 135 -3.00 11.60 7.19
N LEU A 136 -1.81 11.43 7.75
CA LEU A 136 -1.54 11.80 9.15
C LEU A 136 -1.67 13.32 9.33
N ARG A 137 -1.08 14.13 8.46
CA ARG A 137 -1.17 15.60 8.52
C ARG A 137 -2.60 16.09 8.38
N ALA A 138 -3.36 15.53 7.44
CA ALA A 138 -4.77 15.86 7.26
C ALA A 138 -5.58 15.54 8.53
N ALA A 139 -5.37 14.36 9.13
CA ALA A 139 -6.05 13.97 10.36
C ALA A 139 -5.68 14.87 11.55
N VAL A 140 -4.41 15.24 11.70
CA VAL A 140 -3.94 16.16 12.74
C VAL A 140 -4.54 17.56 12.54
N ALA A 141 -4.56 18.07 11.31
CA ALA A 141 -5.15 19.37 10.98
C ALA A 141 -6.67 19.39 11.24
N ALA A 142 -7.38 18.34 10.83
CA ALA A 142 -8.82 18.20 11.07
C ALA A 142 -9.13 18.21 12.58
N ARG A 143 -8.34 17.47 13.37
CA ARG A 143 -8.50 17.45 14.83
C ARG A 143 -8.17 18.79 15.48
N ALA A 144 -7.11 19.46 15.04
CA ALA A 144 -6.76 20.79 15.54
C ALA A 144 -7.89 21.80 15.25
N ALA A 145 -8.53 21.72 14.07
CA ALA A 145 -9.68 22.55 13.72
C ALA A 145 -10.91 22.25 14.59
N ALA A 146 -11.19 20.97 14.89
CA ALA A 146 -12.28 20.58 15.81
C ALA A 146 -12.07 21.14 17.22
N ILE A 147 -10.85 21.00 17.76
CA ILE A 147 -10.49 21.58 19.07
C ILE A 147 -10.66 23.11 19.06
N ALA A 148 -10.25 23.79 17.98
CA ALA A 148 -10.40 25.23 17.86
C ALA A 148 -11.87 25.68 17.79
N ARG A 149 -12.78 24.84 17.29
CA ARG A 149 -14.23 25.09 17.30
C ARG A 149 -14.89 24.81 18.65
N GLY A 150 -14.15 24.27 19.63
CA GLY A 150 -14.73 23.82 20.89
C GLY A 150 -15.53 22.52 20.78
N GLU A 151 -15.41 21.80 19.66
CA GLU A 151 -15.89 20.43 19.51
C GLU A 151 -14.96 19.54 20.35
N HIS A 152 -15.24 19.47 21.65
CA HIS A 152 -14.73 18.38 22.46
C HIS A 152 -15.49 17.12 22.07
N ASP A 153 -14.78 15.97 22.01
CA ASP A 153 -15.33 14.62 21.79
C ASP A 153 -16.26 14.16 22.96
N GLY A 154 -17.12 15.05 23.44
CA GLY A 154 -18.18 14.76 24.40
C GLY A 154 -19.31 14.02 23.69
N GLU A 155 -19.67 12.87 24.25
CA GLU A 155 -20.86 12.06 23.97
C GLU A 155 -22.19 12.83 24.15
N GLU A 156 -22.38 13.97 23.48
CA GLU A 156 -23.64 14.71 23.53
C GLU A 156 -24.67 14.11 22.57
N ALA A 157 -25.74 13.60 23.19
CA ALA A 157 -26.89 12.98 22.59
C ALA A 157 -27.59 13.91 21.59
N CYS A 158 -27.80 13.39 20.38
CA CYS A 158 -28.49 14.06 19.30
C CYS A 158 -30.00 14.18 19.63
N VAL A 159 -30.46 15.38 19.99
CA VAL A 159 -31.89 15.75 20.01
C VAL A 159 -32.19 16.36 18.65
N VAL A 160 -32.87 15.59 17.79
CA VAL A 160 -33.29 16.02 16.45
C VAL A 160 -34.68 16.64 16.55
N GLU A 161 -34.80 17.94 16.27
CA GLU A 161 -36.10 18.58 16.04
C GLU A 161 -36.55 18.43 14.56
N PRO A 162 -37.84 18.17 14.30
CA PRO A 162 -38.35 18.02 12.94
C PRO A 162 -38.77 19.35 12.31
N ALA A 163 -38.25 19.65 11.11
CA ALA A 163 -38.59 20.80 10.30
C ALA A 163 -39.71 20.51 9.28
N SER A 164 -40.46 21.56 8.93
CA SER A 164 -41.71 21.57 8.16
C SER A 164 -41.55 21.83 6.65
N ALA A 165 -42.41 21.18 5.84
CA ALA A 165 -43.02 21.59 4.56
C ALA A 165 -42.18 22.10 3.34
N THR A 166 -40.88 22.37 3.42
CA THR A 166 -39.94 22.36 2.24
C THR A 166 -39.56 20.96 1.79
N CYS A 167 -40.28 19.97 2.30
CA CYS A 167 -39.86 18.60 2.47
C CYS A 167 -39.51 17.87 1.17
N ALA A 168 -40.19 18.14 0.04
CA ALA A 168 -39.95 17.37 -1.18
C ALA A 168 -38.59 17.70 -1.85
N GLU A 169 -38.27 18.97 -2.03
CA GLU A 169 -36.98 19.37 -2.61
C GLU A 169 -35.84 19.11 -1.63
N GLU A 170 -36.08 19.33 -0.34
CA GLU A 170 -35.11 19.03 0.72
C GLU A 170 -34.81 17.52 0.81
N VAL A 171 -35.82 16.65 0.65
CA VAL A 171 -35.63 15.19 0.57
C VAL A 171 -34.82 14.81 -0.68
N GLN A 172 -35.09 15.43 -1.83
CA GLN A 172 -34.31 15.16 -3.05
C GLN A 172 -32.86 15.63 -2.94
N LEU A 173 -32.62 16.81 -2.37
CA LEU A 173 -31.27 17.33 -2.13
C LEU A 173 -30.53 16.48 -1.08
N SER A 174 -31.23 16.02 -0.04
CA SER A 174 -30.68 15.09 0.95
C SER A 174 -30.30 13.74 0.33
N ALA A 175 -31.16 13.17 -0.52
CA ALA A 175 -30.87 11.94 -1.25
C ALA A 175 -29.72 12.12 -2.26
N ALA A 176 -29.68 13.24 -2.97
CA ALA A 176 -28.60 13.57 -3.90
C ALA A 176 -27.27 13.75 -3.17
N LYS A 177 -27.27 14.36 -1.98
CA LYS A 177 -26.08 14.48 -1.13
C LYS A 177 -25.60 13.11 -0.66
N ALA A 178 -26.51 12.28 -0.16
CA ALA A 178 -26.17 10.92 0.25
C ALA A 178 -25.65 10.07 -0.92
N LEU A 179 -26.14 10.28 -2.15
CA LEU A 179 -25.63 9.66 -3.36
C LEU A 179 -24.23 10.19 -3.71
N PHE A 180 -24.04 11.51 -3.66
CA PHE A 180 -22.74 12.17 -3.90
C PHE A 180 -21.67 11.63 -2.95
N ASP A 181 -21.95 11.59 -1.65
CA ASP A 181 -21.04 11.10 -0.60
C ASP A 181 -20.67 9.61 -0.79
N VAL A 182 -21.51 8.82 -1.47
CA VAL A 182 -21.20 7.42 -1.80
C VAL A 182 -20.26 7.30 -3.00
N VAL A 183 -20.35 8.24 -3.95
CA VAL A 183 -19.51 8.28 -5.15
C VAL A 183 -18.17 8.96 -4.86
N ASP A 184 -18.16 9.99 -4.01
CA ASP A 184 -16.98 10.72 -3.52
C ASP A 184 -16.23 9.83 -2.51
N SER A 185 -15.31 9.03 -3.05
CA SER A 185 -14.65 7.98 -2.29
C SER A 185 -13.51 8.52 -1.43
N ASP A 186 -12.93 9.65 -1.81
CA ASP A 186 -11.85 10.30 -1.10
C ASP A 186 -12.34 11.39 -0.11
N GLY A 187 -13.60 11.81 -0.22
CA GLY A 187 -14.24 12.78 0.66
C GLY A 187 -13.73 14.20 0.40
N SER A 188 -13.25 14.48 -0.81
CA SER A 188 -12.72 15.78 -1.20
C SER A 188 -13.82 16.85 -1.36
N GLY A 189 -15.08 16.44 -1.52
CA GLY A 189 -16.19 17.31 -1.86
C GLY A 189 -16.31 17.59 -3.36
N GLU A 190 -15.49 16.94 -4.19
CA GLU A 190 -15.49 17.05 -5.65
C GLU A 190 -15.41 15.66 -6.28
N LEU A 191 -16.22 15.38 -7.31
CA LEU A 191 -16.21 14.08 -7.98
C LEU A 191 -15.27 14.09 -9.19
N SER A 192 -14.19 13.32 -9.09
CA SER A 192 -13.34 13.06 -10.24
C SER A 192 -13.96 12.05 -11.21
N ARG A 193 -13.57 12.12 -12.49
CA ARG A 193 -14.00 11.15 -13.52
C ARG A 193 -13.74 9.70 -13.10
N ASP A 194 -12.60 9.44 -12.46
CA ASP A 194 -12.19 8.10 -12.05
C ASP A 194 -13.04 7.58 -10.89
N GLU A 195 -13.56 8.44 -10.01
CA GLU A 195 -14.47 8.03 -8.94
C GLU A 195 -15.87 7.71 -9.45
N VAL A 196 -16.37 8.48 -10.40
CA VAL A 196 -17.67 8.21 -11.04
C VAL A 196 -17.65 6.87 -11.79
N ILE A 197 -16.53 6.53 -12.43
CA ILE A 197 -16.33 5.21 -13.07
C ILE A 197 -16.09 4.14 -12.00
N GLY A 198 -15.19 4.43 -11.06
CA GLY A 198 -14.68 3.53 -10.03
C GLY A 198 -15.74 3.10 -9.03
N SER A 199 -16.69 3.97 -8.69
CA SER A 199 -17.87 3.67 -7.86
C SER A 199 -18.88 2.74 -8.54
N GLY A 200 -18.84 2.66 -9.89
CA GLY A 200 -19.86 1.98 -10.68
C GLY A 200 -21.07 2.85 -11.02
N PHE A 201 -21.09 4.12 -10.58
CA PHE A 201 -22.20 5.04 -10.85
C PHE A 201 -22.42 5.26 -12.35
N HIS A 202 -21.34 5.41 -13.12
CA HIS A 202 -21.42 5.48 -14.58
C HIS A 202 -22.12 4.26 -15.23
N SER A 203 -21.93 3.06 -14.67
CA SER A 203 -22.58 1.86 -15.21
C SER A 203 -24.09 1.87 -14.95
N LEU A 204 -24.52 2.40 -13.81
CA LEU A 204 -25.93 2.59 -13.50
C LEU A 204 -26.55 3.68 -14.39
N LEU A 205 -25.87 4.82 -14.56
CA LEU A 205 -26.34 5.89 -15.43
C LEU A 205 -26.55 5.40 -16.87
N ARG A 206 -25.59 4.63 -17.39
CA ARG A 206 -25.70 4.01 -18.72
C ARG A 206 -26.87 3.03 -18.81
N HIS A 207 -27.12 2.26 -17.75
CA HIS A 207 -28.17 1.25 -17.74
C HIS A 207 -29.58 1.87 -17.66
N TYR A 208 -29.78 2.85 -16.76
CA TYR A 208 -31.10 3.41 -16.48
C TYR A 208 -31.46 4.59 -17.39
N TYR A 209 -30.49 5.42 -17.79
CA TYR A 209 -30.74 6.66 -18.54
C TYR A 209 -30.16 6.64 -19.96
N GLY A 210 -29.47 5.57 -20.35
CA GLY A 210 -28.89 5.43 -21.69
C GLY A 210 -27.70 6.34 -21.96
N ILE A 211 -27.11 6.95 -20.93
CA ILE A 211 -25.94 7.83 -21.04
C ILE A 211 -24.74 7.00 -21.46
N GLY A 212 -24.30 7.17 -22.71
CA GLY A 212 -23.27 6.33 -23.32
C GLY A 212 -21.87 6.68 -22.86
N GLU A 213 -21.62 7.98 -22.66
CA GLU A 213 -20.32 8.53 -22.31
C GLU A 213 -20.43 9.41 -21.05
N ILE A 214 -19.49 9.23 -20.13
CA ILE A 214 -19.39 10.03 -18.91
C ILE A 214 -19.21 11.53 -19.20
N ASP A 215 -18.65 11.86 -20.36
CA ASP A 215 -18.46 13.24 -20.79
C ASP A 215 -19.80 13.98 -20.97
N GLU A 216 -20.91 13.28 -21.22
CA GLU A 216 -22.25 13.88 -21.25
C GLU A 216 -22.70 14.39 -19.87
N LEU A 217 -22.32 13.69 -18.79
CA LEU A 217 -22.64 14.11 -17.41
C LEU A 217 -21.87 15.39 -17.04
N PHE A 218 -20.59 15.46 -17.39
CA PHE A 218 -19.74 16.62 -17.14
C PHE A 218 -20.08 17.80 -18.07
N ALA A 219 -20.52 17.52 -19.30
CA ALA A 219 -21.03 18.56 -20.19
C ALA A 219 -22.35 19.17 -19.68
N ALA A 220 -23.19 18.39 -19.00
CA ALA A 220 -24.47 18.85 -18.46
C ALA A 220 -24.32 19.79 -17.25
N SER A 221 -23.22 19.74 -16.49
CA SER A 221 -22.98 20.64 -15.35
C SER A 221 -22.59 22.06 -15.75
N ASP A 222 -22.00 22.21 -16.93
CA ASP A 222 -21.52 23.48 -17.49
C ASP A 222 -22.64 24.42 -17.98
N GLY A 223 -23.89 24.11 -17.65
CA GLY A 223 -25.08 24.90 -17.97
C GLY A 223 -24.90 26.39 -17.69
N SER A 224 -24.43 27.11 -18.71
CA SER A 224 -24.52 28.55 -18.80
C SER A 224 -25.99 28.87 -19.02
N ASP A 225 -26.62 29.46 -18.01
CA ASP A 225 -28.00 29.92 -18.08
C ASP A 225 -28.18 30.83 -19.31
N GLY A 226 -28.83 30.30 -20.34
CA GLY A 226 -29.63 31.09 -21.29
C GLY A 226 -28.91 32.09 -22.22
N GLY A 227 -27.63 31.91 -22.52
CA GLY A 227 -26.95 32.73 -23.54
C GLY A 227 -26.64 31.93 -24.79
N ALA A 228 -27.19 32.32 -25.94
CA ALA A 228 -26.90 31.73 -27.26
C ALA A 228 -25.38 31.77 -27.58
N ALA A 229 -24.63 30.79 -27.09
CA ALA A 229 -23.21 30.63 -27.37
C ALA A 229 -23.07 29.86 -28.69
N GLY A 230 -22.78 30.61 -29.74
CA GLY A 230 -22.64 30.12 -31.10
C GLY A 230 -21.57 29.03 -31.26
N ALA A 231 -21.68 28.34 -32.40
CA ALA A 231 -20.91 27.19 -32.87
C ALA A 231 -19.39 27.41 -33.05
N ASN A 232 -18.77 28.33 -32.32
CA ASN A 232 -17.34 28.66 -32.36
C ASN A 232 -16.65 28.44 -31.00
N ALA A 233 -17.12 27.49 -30.18
CA ALA A 233 -16.38 27.06 -29.00
C ALA A 233 -15.08 26.39 -29.46
N ALA A 234 -13.94 27.03 -29.17
CA ALA A 234 -12.62 26.55 -29.57
C ALA A 234 -12.36 25.13 -29.03
N PRO A 235 -11.72 24.23 -29.81
CA PRO A 235 -11.48 22.82 -29.45
C PRO A 235 -10.42 22.61 -28.33
N GLY A 236 -10.34 23.53 -27.38
CA GLY A 236 -9.43 23.47 -26.22
C GLY A 236 -10.08 23.94 -24.91
N ALA A 237 -11.42 24.03 -24.86
CA ALA A 237 -12.13 24.22 -23.59
C ALA A 237 -11.71 23.10 -22.63
N ARG A 238 -11.03 23.49 -21.56
CA ARG A 238 -10.48 22.60 -20.54
C ARG A 238 -11.59 21.66 -20.09
N MET A 239 -11.45 20.36 -20.34
CA MET A 239 -12.26 19.34 -19.68
C MET A 239 -12.22 19.62 -18.18
N GLN A 240 -13.33 20.07 -17.60
CA GLN A 240 -13.50 20.07 -16.16
C GLN A 240 -13.23 18.64 -15.69
N ARG A 241 -12.25 18.48 -14.81
CA ARG A 241 -11.83 17.15 -14.31
C ARG A 241 -12.64 16.70 -13.11
N GLU A 242 -13.30 17.65 -12.45
CA GLU A 242 -13.91 17.51 -11.12
C GLU A 242 -15.29 18.18 -11.12
N LEU A 243 -16.28 17.56 -10.47
CA LEU A 243 -17.64 18.08 -10.29
C LEU A 243 -17.89 18.39 -8.81
N SER A 244 -18.15 19.66 -8.47
CA SER A 244 -18.64 19.99 -7.14
C SER A 244 -20.06 19.43 -6.90
N PHE A 245 -20.49 19.36 -5.64
CA PHE A 245 -21.85 18.91 -5.30
C PHE A 245 -22.95 19.67 -6.06
N GLU A 246 -22.82 20.99 -6.18
CA GLU A 246 -23.80 21.82 -6.91
C GLU A 246 -23.86 21.47 -8.41
N GLN A 247 -22.69 21.25 -9.02
CA GLN A 247 -22.57 20.82 -10.41
C GLN A 247 -23.14 19.42 -10.62
N PHE A 248 -22.88 18.50 -9.69
CA PHE A 248 -23.46 17.16 -9.70
C PHE A 248 -24.99 17.20 -9.62
N VAL A 249 -25.56 17.97 -8.69
CA VAL A 249 -27.02 18.12 -8.57
C VAL A 249 -27.62 18.69 -9.86
N ARG A 250 -26.97 19.69 -10.46
CA ARG A 250 -27.41 20.27 -11.74
C ARG A 250 -27.38 19.23 -12.87
N ALA A 251 -26.27 18.50 -13.02
CA ALA A 251 -26.12 17.46 -14.03
C ALA A 251 -27.13 16.32 -13.82
N ALA A 252 -27.26 15.82 -12.59
CA ALA A 252 -28.21 14.77 -12.22
C ALA A 252 -29.68 15.18 -12.44
N ARG A 253 -30.01 16.46 -12.22
CA ARG A 253 -31.33 17.02 -12.52
C ARG A 253 -31.57 17.09 -14.02
N ALA A 254 -30.58 17.53 -14.81
CA ALA A 254 -30.71 17.64 -16.27
C ALA A 254 -30.99 16.29 -16.94
N ILE A 255 -30.44 15.19 -16.40
CA ILE A 255 -30.65 13.84 -16.93
C ILE A 255 -31.81 13.08 -16.26
N GLY A 256 -32.54 13.71 -15.33
CA GLY A 256 -33.65 13.09 -14.60
C GLY A 256 -33.25 12.12 -13.48
N ALA A 257 -31.95 11.91 -13.24
CA ALA A 257 -31.43 10.97 -12.24
C ALA A 257 -31.75 11.35 -10.79
N LEU A 258 -32.03 12.62 -10.52
CA LEU A 258 -32.36 13.10 -9.17
C LEU A 258 -33.63 12.45 -8.61
N SER A 259 -34.58 12.09 -9.49
CA SER A 259 -35.85 11.46 -9.10
C SER A 259 -35.67 10.04 -8.56
N ASP A 260 -34.60 9.35 -8.98
CA ASP A 260 -34.25 8.00 -8.56
C ASP A 260 -32.99 7.97 -7.68
N ALA A 261 -32.58 9.11 -7.10
CA ALA A 261 -31.32 9.22 -6.36
C ALA A 261 -31.18 8.17 -5.24
N GLU A 262 -32.27 7.88 -4.52
CA GLU A 262 -32.26 6.86 -3.47
C GLU A 262 -32.14 5.44 -4.03
N THR A 263 -32.79 5.15 -5.17
CA THR A 263 -32.65 3.85 -5.86
C THR A 263 -31.23 3.65 -6.36
N LEU A 264 -30.64 4.67 -6.99
CA LEU A 264 -29.25 4.66 -7.45
C LEU A 264 -28.29 4.51 -6.27
N ARG A 265 -28.57 5.16 -5.13
CA ARG A 265 -27.79 5.02 -3.89
C ARG A 265 -27.84 3.59 -3.37
N LEU A 266 -29.02 2.99 -3.26
CA LEU A 266 -29.18 1.61 -2.79
C LEU A 266 -28.50 0.60 -3.72
N GLU A 267 -28.61 0.77 -5.03
CA GLU A 267 -27.90 -0.08 -6.00
C GLU A 267 -26.38 0.11 -5.94
N LEU A 268 -25.89 1.33 -5.74
CA LEU A 268 -24.47 1.57 -5.51
C LEU A 268 -23.97 0.93 -4.23
N LEU A 269 -24.71 1.05 -3.13
CA LEU A 269 -24.37 0.40 -1.86
C LEU A 269 -24.34 -1.12 -2.02
N ARG A 270 -25.32 -1.69 -2.71
CA ARG A 270 -25.35 -3.13 -3.02
C ARG A 270 -24.17 -3.57 -3.89
N ASN A 271 -23.83 -2.79 -4.92
CA ASN A 271 -22.68 -3.09 -5.78
C ASN A 271 -21.35 -2.89 -5.04
N ARG A 272 -21.29 -1.92 -4.12
CA ARG A 272 -20.18 -1.69 -3.21
C ARG A 272 -20.00 -2.89 -2.29
N ASP A 273 -21.07 -3.43 -1.70
CA ASP A 273 -21.01 -4.64 -0.88
C ASP A 273 -20.46 -5.84 -1.65
N VAL A 274 -20.87 -6.03 -2.91
CA VAL A 274 -20.34 -7.11 -3.76
C VAL A 274 -18.86 -6.90 -4.06
N ARG A 275 -18.45 -5.67 -4.41
CA ARG A 275 -17.05 -5.32 -4.68
C ARG A 275 -16.19 -5.42 -3.42
N ASP A 276 -16.73 -5.04 -2.27
CA ASP A 276 -16.10 -5.13 -0.97
C ASP A 276 -16.00 -6.58 -0.51
N ALA A 277 -16.99 -7.42 -0.79
CA ALA A 277 -16.95 -8.87 -0.58
C ALA A 277 -15.89 -9.53 -1.46
N ASP A 278 -15.82 -9.18 -2.74
CA ASP A 278 -14.79 -9.66 -3.67
C ASP A 278 -13.39 -9.18 -3.25
N ALA A 279 -13.26 -7.92 -2.85
CA ALA A 279 -12.02 -7.36 -2.32
C ALA A 279 -11.64 -8.02 -0.99
N ALA A 280 -12.60 -8.31 -0.11
CA ALA A 280 -12.37 -9.04 1.13
C ALA A 280 -11.93 -10.49 0.85
N GLY A 281 -12.56 -11.17 -0.11
CA GLY A 281 -12.16 -12.51 -0.54
C GLY A 281 -10.74 -12.55 -1.12
N ARG A 282 -10.37 -11.55 -1.94
CA ARG A 282 -8.98 -11.40 -2.43
C ARG A 282 -8.01 -11.12 -1.28
N ARG A 283 -8.35 -10.17 -0.40
CA ARG A 283 -7.53 -9.83 0.79
C ARG A 283 -7.31 -11.04 1.69
N HIS A 284 -8.33 -11.86 1.91
CA HIS A 284 -8.22 -13.08 2.70
C HIS A 284 -7.20 -14.07 2.11
N ARG A 285 -7.24 -14.33 0.80
CA ARG A 285 -6.23 -15.19 0.15
C ARG A 285 -4.81 -14.64 0.27
N HIS A 286 -4.66 -13.32 0.20
CA HIS A 286 -3.36 -12.68 0.38
C HIS A 286 -2.87 -12.76 1.83
N SER A 287 -3.77 -12.60 2.79
CA SER A 287 -3.52 -12.81 4.22
C SER A 287 -3.02 -14.23 4.49
N GLU A 288 -3.76 -15.26 4.04
CA GLU A 288 -3.39 -16.67 4.24
C GLU A 288 -2.01 -16.99 3.65
N ARG A 289 -1.72 -16.45 2.46
CA ARG A 289 -0.41 -16.61 1.84
C ARG A 289 0.70 -15.95 2.64
N PHE A 290 0.44 -14.77 3.20
CA PHE A 290 1.39 -14.09 4.07
C PHE A 290 1.67 -14.89 5.34
N ASP A 291 0.62 -15.43 5.96
CA ASP A 291 0.74 -16.27 7.16
C ASP A 291 1.53 -17.56 6.87
N ALA A 292 1.36 -18.17 5.69
CA ALA A 292 2.14 -19.33 5.27
C ALA A 292 3.64 -18.99 5.09
N MET A 293 3.98 -17.79 4.61
CA MET A 293 5.38 -17.33 4.56
C MET A 293 5.96 -17.18 5.96
N LEU A 294 5.21 -16.58 6.90
CA LEU A 294 5.64 -16.45 8.29
C LEU A 294 5.84 -17.81 8.97
N ALA A 295 4.95 -18.77 8.73
CA ALA A 295 5.11 -20.14 9.24
C ALA A 295 6.41 -20.77 8.75
N THR A 296 6.76 -20.56 7.47
CA THR A 296 8.04 -21.03 6.91
C THR A 296 9.24 -20.39 7.61
N PHE A 297 9.19 -19.08 7.90
CA PHE A 297 10.24 -18.42 8.67
C PHE A 297 10.32 -18.96 10.11
N ALA A 298 9.18 -19.19 10.75
CA ALA A 298 9.13 -19.78 12.08
C ALA A 298 9.82 -21.15 12.10
N ASP A 299 9.55 -22.00 11.11
CA ASP A 299 10.19 -23.32 10.96
C ASP A 299 11.72 -23.22 10.87
N TRP A 300 12.26 -22.19 10.20
CA TRP A 300 13.71 -21.96 10.12
C TRP A 300 14.34 -21.51 11.44
N THR A 301 13.54 -20.95 12.36
CA THR A 301 14.01 -20.53 13.68
C THR A 301 13.90 -21.62 14.75
N VAL A 302 13.14 -22.69 14.49
CA VAL A 302 12.99 -23.81 15.42
C VAL A 302 14.36 -24.45 15.69
N GLY A 303 14.69 -24.65 16.96
CA GLY A 303 15.98 -25.23 17.37
C GLY A 303 17.15 -24.24 17.41
N GLY A 304 16.91 -22.93 17.28
CA GLY A 304 17.96 -21.92 17.38
C GLY A 304 18.94 -21.95 16.20
N GLU A 305 18.52 -22.48 15.04
CA GLU A 305 19.35 -22.55 13.84
C GLU A 305 19.58 -21.17 13.19
N GLU A 306 18.86 -20.11 13.60
CA GLU A 306 18.99 -18.76 13.04
C GLU A 306 20.44 -18.27 12.97
N GLY A 307 21.18 -18.33 14.09
CA GLY A 307 22.57 -17.87 14.12
C GLY A 307 23.49 -18.68 13.19
N ARG A 308 23.19 -19.97 13.01
CA ARG A 308 23.93 -20.86 12.10
C ARG A 308 23.62 -20.54 10.66
N LEU A 309 22.34 -20.40 10.31
CA LEU A 309 21.90 -20.02 8.97
C LEU A 309 22.55 -18.69 8.56
N LEU A 310 22.55 -17.69 9.44
CA LEU A 310 23.20 -16.40 9.17
C LEU A 310 24.72 -16.52 8.97
N ALA A 311 25.40 -17.39 9.72
CA ALA A 311 26.83 -17.65 9.56
C ALA A 311 27.17 -18.35 8.22
N GLU A 312 26.28 -19.24 7.76
CA GLU A 312 26.45 -19.99 6.50
C GLU A 312 26.21 -19.12 5.26
N VAL A 313 25.44 -18.03 5.35
CA VAL A 313 25.25 -17.10 4.23
C VAL A 313 26.52 -16.29 4.00
N GLY A 314 27.29 -16.63 2.95
CA GLY A 314 28.55 -15.95 2.63
C GLY A 314 28.40 -14.48 2.19
N ASN A 315 27.28 -14.11 1.60
CA ASN A 315 27.02 -12.74 1.13
C ASN A 315 26.49 -11.86 2.26
N GLU A 316 27.20 -10.78 2.60
CA GLU A 316 26.84 -9.90 3.71
C GLU A 316 25.49 -9.17 3.51
N ARG A 317 25.17 -8.73 2.29
CA ARG A 317 23.88 -8.06 2.00
C ARG A 317 22.72 -9.02 2.18
N LEU A 318 22.81 -10.23 1.64
CA LEU A 318 21.79 -11.26 1.82
C LEU A 318 21.67 -11.69 3.28
N ARG A 319 22.78 -11.77 4.01
CA ARG A 319 22.79 -12.04 5.45
C ARG A 319 22.05 -10.96 6.23
N ALA A 320 22.26 -9.69 5.89
CA ALA A 320 21.55 -8.57 6.50
C ALA A 320 20.03 -8.65 6.22
N VAL A 321 19.64 -8.94 4.98
CA VAL A 321 18.22 -9.13 4.62
C VAL A 321 17.60 -10.28 5.40
N LEU A 322 18.26 -11.45 5.44
CA LEU A 322 17.77 -12.62 6.18
C LEU A 322 17.66 -12.33 7.70
N GLY A 323 18.65 -11.66 8.27
CA GLY A 323 18.63 -11.24 9.68
C GLY A 323 17.46 -10.30 9.99
N GLY A 324 17.22 -9.30 9.14
CA GLY A 324 16.06 -8.42 9.29
C GLY A 324 14.72 -9.12 9.04
N CYS A 325 14.65 -10.14 8.19
CA CYS A 325 13.44 -10.98 8.06
C CYS A 325 13.12 -11.70 9.38
N PHE A 326 14.11 -12.28 10.06
CA PHE A 326 13.91 -12.92 11.37
C PHE A 326 13.53 -11.91 12.46
N ALA A 327 14.23 -10.78 12.53
CA ALA A 327 13.92 -9.71 13.46
C ALA A 327 12.49 -9.16 13.25
N GLY A 328 12.12 -8.89 12.00
CA GLY A 328 10.79 -8.43 11.61
C GLY A 328 9.71 -9.45 11.96
N ALA A 329 9.93 -10.75 11.72
CA ALA A 329 8.98 -11.81 12.03
C ALA A 329 8.71 -11.97 13.54
N ARG A 330 9.66 -11.61 14.40
CA ARG A 330 9.48 -11.58 15.87
C ARG A 330 8.65 -10.39 16.34
N ASN A 331 8.68 -9.29 15.60
CA ASN A 331 7.98 -8.07 15.98
C ASN A 331 6.54 -8.06 15.45
N ARG A 332 5.57 -8.32 16.34
CA ARG A 332 4.14 -8.39 15.98
C ARG A 332 3.61 -7.12 15.31
N GLN A 333 4.11 -5.94 15.69
CA GLN A 333 3.68 -4.67 15.09
C GLN A 333 4.18 -4.56 13.65
N VAL A 334 5.44 -4.93 13.41
CA VAL A 334 6.03 -4.99 12.07
C VAL A 334 5.29 -6.01 11.20
N VAL A 335 5.03 -7.21 11.72
CA VAL A 335 4.25 -8.25 11.03
C VAL A 335 2.86 -7.74 10.65
N SER A 336 2.15 -7.09 11.58
CA SER A 336 0.82 -6.55 11.30
C SER A 336 0.86 -5.47 10.21
N ALA A 337 1.86 -4.60 10.21
CA ALA A 337 2.04 -3.58 9.18
C ALA A 337 2.36 -4.20 7.81
N LEU A 338 3.33 -5.13 7.76
CA LEU A 338 3.70 -5.82 6.52
C LEU A 338 2.54 -6.64 5.93
N LYS A 339 1.69 -7.22 6.79
CA LYS A 339 0.49 -7.93 6.35
C LYS A 339 -0.51 -7.00 5.67
N ILE A 340 -0.80 -5.84 6.26
CA ILE A 340 -1.64 -4.80 5.64
C ILE A 340 -1.06 -4.40 4.28
N LEU A 341 0.26 -4.16 4.21
CA LEU A 341 0.92 -3.81 2.95
C LEU A 341 0.81 -4.91 1.88
N TYR A 342 0.94 -6.17 2.28
CA TYR A 342 0.85 -7.32 1.39
C TYR A 342 -0.58 -7.55 0.88
N GLU A 343 -1.59 -7.28 1.69
CA GLU A 343 -3.01 -7.34 1.31
C GLU A 343 -3.37 -6.22 0.32
N ASP A 344 -2.98 -4.98 0.64
CA ASP A 344 -3.53 -3.78 0.02
C ASP A 344 -2.67 -3.24 -1.15
N HIS A 345 -1.35 -3.50 -1.17
CA HIS A 345 -0.45 -2.92 -2.17
C HIS A 345 0.23 -3.99 -3.07
N ALA A 346 -0.26 -4.11 -4.30
CA ALA A 346 0.22 -5.10 -5.27
C ALA A 346 1.74 -5.03 -5.58
N PRO A 347 2.36 -3.85 -5.76
CA PRO A 347 3.81 -3.77 -6.00
C PRO A 347 4.63 -4.31 -4.83
N LEU A 348 4.24 -3.99 -3.60
CA LEU A 348 4.92 -4.50 -2.40
C LEU A 348 4.68 -5.99 -2.20
N ARG A 349 3.48 -6.49 -2.52
CA ARG A 349 3.19 -7.92 -2.53
C ARG A 349 4.12 -8.69 -3.48
N MET A 350 4.31 -8.20 -4.70
CA MET A 350 5.26 -8.80 -5.64
C MET A 350 6.70 -8.74 -5.09
N GLY A 351 7.10 -7.61 -4.49
CA GLY A 351 8.39 -7.48 -3.82
C GLY A 351 8.58 -8.52 -2.71
N GLY A 352 7.57 -8.69 -1.86
CA GLY A 352 7.56 -9.69 -0.78
C GLY A 352 7.71 -11.12 -1.30
N ASP A 353 6.97 -11.49 -2.34
CA ASP A 353 7.08 -12.81 -2.98
C ASP A 353 8.48 -13.09 -3.52
N LEU A 354 9.10 -12.09 -4.16
CA LEU A 354 10.46 -12.19 -4.69
C LEU A 354 11.49 -12.36 -3.58
N ILE A 355 11.40 -11.54 -2.52
CA ILE A 355 12.30 -11.61 -1.36
C ILE A 355 12.15 -12.96 -0.68
N PHE A 356 10.93 -13.43 -0.44
CA PHE A 356 10.67 -14.73 0.17
C PHE A 356 11.26 -15.87 -0.66
N GLY A 357 11.04 -15.86 -1.98
CA GLY A 357 11.63 -16.85 -2.88
C GLY A 357 13.16 -16.84 -2.87
N LEU A 358 13.78 -15.65 -2.79
CA LEU A 358 15.22 -15.51 -2.67
C LEU A 358 15.74 -16.09 -1.34
N MET A 359 15.14 -15.71 -0.22
CA MET A 359 15.53 -16.20 1.11
C MET A 359 15.38 -17.73 1.22
N THR A 360 14.30 -18.28 0.67
CA THR A 360 14.09 -19.73 0.62
C THR A 360 15.23 -20.46 -0.11
N ARG A 361 15.69 -19.91 -1.25
CA ARG A 361 16.83 -20.49 -1.99
C ARG A 361 18.14 -20.39 -1.22
N VAL A 362 18.36 -19.28 -0.53
CA VAL A 362 19.56 -19.05 0.29
C VAL A 362 19.61 -20.06 1.43
N VAL A 363 18.51 -20.22 2.18
CA VAL A 363 18.41 -21.17 3.30
C VAL A 363 18.56 -22.61 2.82
N HIS A 364 17.85 -23.02 1.76
CA HIS A 364 18.01 -24.37 1.21
C HIS A 364 19.41 -24.63 0.63
N GLY A 365 20.05 -23.60 0.07
CA GLY A 365 21.43 -23.68 -0.41
C GLY A 365 22.40 -23.97 0.73
N ALA A 366 22.30 -23.22 1.81
CA ALA A 366 23.09 -23.39 3.03
C ALA A 366 22.91 -24.79 3.64
N GLN A 367 21.66 -25.23 3.80
CA GLN A 367 21.34 -26.57 4.31
C GLN A 367 21.86 -27.71 3.42
N ARG A 368 21.86 -27.55 2.08
CA ARG A 368 22.43 -28.55 1.17
C ARG A 368 23.94 -28.62 1.27
N ALA A 369 24.62 -27.47 1.35
CA ALA A 369 26.06 -27.43 1.55
C ALA A 369 26.45 -28.14 2.86
N ARG A 370 25.66 -27.92 3.93
CA ARG A 370 25.84 -28.59 5.22
C ARG A 370 25.66 -30.11 5.15
N LYS A 371 24.67 -30.61 4.41
CA LYS A 371 24.45 -32.06 4.27
C LYS A 371 25.55 -32.76 3.45
N ALA A 372 26.31 -32.01 2.66
CA ALA A 372 27.38 -32.54 1.81
C ALA A 372 28.77 -32.51 2.48
N ALA A 373 28.96 -31.64 3.49
CA ALA A 373 30.13 -31.61 4.35
C ALA A 373 30.00 -32.64 5.47
#